data_AF-A0A5J5CAB9-F1
#
_entry.id   AF-A0A5J5CAB9-F1
#
_cell.length_a   1.000
_cell.length_b   1.000
_cell.length_c   1.000
_cell.angle_alpha   90.00
_cell.angle_beta   90.00
_cell.angle_gamma   90.00
#
_symmetry.space_group_name_H-M   'P 1'
#
loop_
_entity.id
_entity.type
_entity.pdbx_description
1 polymer ?
#
loop_
_entity_poly.entity_id
_entity_poly.type
_entity_poly.pdbx_seq_one_letter_code
_entity_poly.pdbx_strand_id
1 'polypeptide(L)'
;MESVFFRFESYDFEADLRFQDGLRGLNREGSNLLDLKLFFYNSYQQWSSASPRATPMDCGVEQPDQRTPSESENSPNQTAETEAGQLSFAEVMRLVQEGKEVPGATRLDIKATNQSPTPSQMQRRLKPWEIPSVSK
;
A
#
# COMPACT_ATOMS: atom_id res chain seq x y z
N MET A 1 20.99 -24.43 5.90
CA MET A 1 20.14 -23.22 5.76
C MET A 1 20.94 -22.10 6.40
N GLU A 2 21.54 -21.21 5.61
CA GLU A 2 22.27 -20.07 6.18
C GLU A 2 21.29 -19.21 6.98
N SER A 3 21.67 -18.87 8.20
CA SER A 3 20.86 -18.02 9.07
C SER A 3 20.72 -16.63 8.44
N VAL A 4 19.51 -16.07 8.43
CA VAL A 4 19.25 -14.71 7.93
C VAL A 4 20.17 -13.69 8.62
N PHE A 5 20.47 -13.93 9.89
CA PHE A 5 21.41 -13.15 10.68
C PHE A 5 22.83 -13.19 10.11
N PHE A 6 23.31 -14.37 9.69
CA PHE A 6 24.65 -14.51 9.10
C PHE A 6 24.77 -13.74 7.79
N ARG A 7 23.72 -13.75 6.94
CA ARG A 7 23.70 -13.00 5.69
C ARG A 7 23.78 -11.48 5.92
N PHE A 8 23.08 -10.98 6.94
CA PHE A 8 23.15 -9.57 7.33
C PHE A 8 24.55 -9.18 7.83
N GLU A 9 25.15 -10.00 8.72
CA GLU A 9 26.49 -9.74 9.25
C GLU A 9 27.58 -9.84 8.19
N SER A 10 27.41 -10.73 7.20
CA SER A 10 28.33 -10.86 6.07
C SER A 10 28.16 -9.78 4.99
N TYR A 11 27.13 -8.94 5.09
CA TYR A 11 26.85 -7.92 4.08
C TYR A 11 27.83 -6.76 4.19
N ASP A 12 28.55 -6.49 3.10
CA ASP A 12 29.53 -5.39 3.07
C ASP A 12 28.85 -4.06 2.73
N PHE A 13 28.45 -3.33 3.77
CA PHE A 13 27.87 -1.99 3.68
C PHE A 13 28.88 -0.92 3.22
N GLU A 14 30.19 -1.15 3.38
CA GLU A 14 31.21 -0.17 2.98
C GLU A 14 31.50 -0.25 1.48
N ALA A 15 31.42 -1.44 0.90
CA ALA A 15 31.56 -1.63 -0.54
C ALA A 15 30.30 -1.24 -1.35
N ASP A 16 29.11 -1.18 -0.72
CA ASP A 16 27.87 -0.83 -1.43
C ASP A 16 27.74 0.68 -1.67
N LEU A 17 28.01 1.10 -2.91
CA LEU A 17 27.94 2.48 -3.35
C LEU A 17 26.57 3.14 -3.10
N ARG A 18 25.46 2.40 -3.16
CA ARG A 18 24.11 2.98 -2.98
C ARG A 18 23.85 3.32 -1.52
N PHE A 19 24.31 2.43 -0.63
CA PHE A 19 24.22 2.67 0.81
C PHE A 19 25.08 3.88 1.20
N GLN A 20 26.33 3.92 0.70
CA GLN A 20 27.25 5.01 0.96
C GLN A 20 26.80 6.35 0.36
N ASP A 21 26.16 6.35 -0.81
CA ASP A 21 25.58 7.54 -1.40
C ASP A 21 24.38 8.04 -0.58
N GLY A 22 23.50 7.12 -0.14
CA GLY A 22 22.36 7.45 0.74
C GLY A 22 22.78 8.04 2.09
N LEU A 23 23.92 7.64 2.64
CA LEU A 23 24.46 8.21 3.88
C LEU A 23 24.87 9.69 3.74
N ARG A 24 25.24 10.14 2.53
CA ARG A 24 25.69 11.54 2.30
C ARG A 24 24.55 12.56 2.46
N GLY A 25 23.31 12.12 2.29
CA GLY A 25 22.11 12.96 2.42
C GLY A 25 21.56 13.08 3.84
N LEU A 26 22.13 12.37 4.82
CA LEU A 26 21.61 12.32 6.19
C LEU A 26 22.50 13.12 7.15
N ASN A 27 21.88 13.89 8.05
CA ASN A 27 22.62 14.50 9.15
C ASN A 27 23.05 13.39 10.14
N ARG A 28 24.37 13.24 10.31
CA ARG A 28 25.03 12.12 11.01
C ARG A 28 24.78 12.12 12.52
N GLU A 29 24.20 13.19 13.05
CA GLU A 29 24.09 13.46 14.48
C GLU A 29 22.91 12.73 15.16
N GLY A 30 21.98 12.13 14.40
CA GLY A 30 20.76 11.54 14.98
C GLY A 30 20.34 10.17 14.43
N SER A 31 21.06 9.59 13.48
CA SER A 31 20.68 8.31 12.87
C SER A 31 21.47 7.14 13.48
N ASN A 32 20.77 6.20 14.12
CA ASN A 32 21.35 4.93 14.53
C ASN A 32 21.81 4.18 13.27
N LEU A 33 23.12 4.10 13.04
CA LEU A 33 23.71 3.45 11.87
C LEU A 33 23.21 2.00 11.70
N LEU A 34 22.99 1.29 12.82
CA LEU A 34 22.47 -0.07 12.80
C LEU A 34 21.03 -0.14 12.28
N ASP A 35 20.16 0.77 12.70
CA ASP A 35 18.77 0.83 12.25
C ASP A 35 18.72 1.13 10.74
N LEU A 36 19.61 2.00 10.26
CA LEU A 36 19.71 2.34 8.86
C LEU A 36 20.26 1.18 8.01
N LYS A 37 21.29 0.48 8.51
CA LYS A 37 21.81 -0.76 7.89
C LYS A 37 20.72 -1.82 7.80
N LEU A 38 19.94 -2.01 8.87
CA LEU A 38 18.83 -2.96 8.93
C LEU A 38 17.71 -2.59 7.95
N PHE A 39 17.30 -1.32 7.92
CA PHE A 39 16.29 -0.83 6.99
C PHE A 39 16.72 -1.01 5.53
N PHE A 40 17.95 -0.63 5.20
CA PHE A 40 18.49 -0.77 3.85
C PHE A 40 18.54 -2.25 3.43
N TYR A 41 19.10 -3.12 4.27
CA TYR A 41 19.21 -4.54 3.96
C TYR A 41 17.84 -5.21 3.73
N ASN A 42 16.86 -4.91 4.58
CA ASN A 42 15.52 -5.49 4.48
C ASN A 42 14.75 -4.97 3.26
N SER A 43 14.82 -3.67 2.99
CA SER A 43 14.14 -3.07 1.83
C SER A 43 14.72 -3.55 0.49
N TYR A 44 16.04 -3.75 0.41
CA TYR A 44 16.69 -4.14 -0.84
C TYR A 44 16.57 -5.62 -1.19
N GLN A 45 16.62 -6.51 -0.18
CA GLN A 45 16.42 -7.96 -0.40
C GLN A 45 14.96 -8.26 -0.81
N GLN A 46 14.00 -7.47 -0.32
CA GLN A 46 12.59 -7.61 -0.70
C GLN A 46 12.32 -7.15 -2.13
N TRP A 47 12.98 -6.08 -2.61
CA TRP A 47 12.82 -5.61 -3.98
C TRP A 47 13.54 -6.50 -5.01
N SER A 48 14.76 -6.95 -4.69
CA SER A 48 15.56 -7.80 -5.60
C SER A 48 14.93 -9.17 -5.86
N SER A 49 14.10 -9.66 -4.95
CA SER A 49 13.32 -10.91 -5.15
C SER A 49 12.02 -10.71 -5.92
N ALA A 50 11.53 -9.47 -6.04
CA ALA A 50 10.23 -9.14 -6.61
C ALA A 50 10.28 -8.39 -7.95
N SER A 51 11.47 -8.03 -8.46
CA SER A 51 11.60 -7.23 -9.68
C SER A 51 11.67 -8.10 -10.95
N PRO A 52 10.67 -8.05 -11.85
CA PRO A 52 10.90 -8.42 -13.24
C PRO A 52 11.85 -7.37 -13.83
N ARG A 53 12.88 -7.81 -14.55
CA ARG A 53 13.80 -6.91 -15.27
C ARG A 53 13.01 -5.91 -16.11
N ALA A 54 12.93 -4.67 -15.67
CA ALA A 54 12.35 -3.58 -16.44
C ALA A 54 13.42 -3.06 -17.41
N THR A 55 13.20 -3.29 -18.70
CA THR A 55 13.83 -2.52 -19.78
C THR A 55 13.49 -1.03 -19.61
N PRO A 56 14.46 -0.11 -19.78
CA PRO A 56 14.20 1.31 -19.65
C PRO A 56 13.44 1.79 -20.89
N MET A 57 12.22 2.31 -20.70
CA MET A 57 11.57 3.19 -21.66
C MET A 57 11.16 4.47 -20.94
N ASP A 58 11.99 5.48 -21.17
CA ASP A 58 11.68 6.85 -21.55
C ASP A 58 10.55 7.60 -20.81
N CYS A 59 10.95 8.68 -20.14
CA CYS A 59 10.06 9.63 -19.49
C CYS A 59 9.47 10.62 -20.51
N GLY A 60 8.15 10.84 -20.46
CA GLY A 60 7.47 11.87 -21.25
C GLY A 60 6.19 12.39 -20.58
N VAL A 61 6.36 13.27 -19.58
CA VAL A 61 5.81 14.65 -19.48
C VAL A 61 4.29 14.88 -19.78
N GLU A 62 3.58 15.30 -18.72
CA GLU A 62 2.40 16.23 -18.62
C GLU A 62 1.06 15.69 -18.06
N GLN A 63 0.76 16.12 -16.81
CA GLN A 63 -0.60 16.32 -16.28
C GLN A 63 -1.22 17.58 -16.91
N PRO A 64 -2.56 17.66 -16.97
CA PRO A 64 -3.19 18.65 -16.07
C PRO A 64 -4.50 18.20 -15.42
N ASP A 65 -4.68 18.70 -14.19
CA ASP A 65 -5.89 18.82 -13.38
C ASP A 65 -7.19 19.14 -14.15
N GLN A 66 -8.27 18.46 -13.76
CA GLN A 66 -9.60 19.07 -13.74
C GLN A 66 -10.36 18.70 -12.46
N ARG A 67 -10.48 19.72 -11.62
CA ARG A 67 -11.27 19.85 -10.40
C ARG A 67 -12.76 19.73 -10.72
N THR A 68 -13.51 19.01 -9.89
CA THR A 68 -14.97 19.15 -9.80
C THR A 68 -15.35 19.35 -8.33
N PRO A 69 -16.00 20.45 -7.94
CA PRO A 69 -16.57 20.61 -6.61
C PRO A 69 -17.97 20.01 -6.62
N SER A 70 -18.31 19.24 -5.58
CA SER A 70 -19.72 18.92 -5.29
C SER A 70 -19.92 19.04 -3.80
N GLU A 71 -20.54 20.15 -3.44
CA GLU A 71 -21.23 20.39 -2.18
C GLU A 71 -22.32 19.34 -1.99
N SER A 72 -22.51 18.86 -0.76
CA SER A 72 -23.85 18.68 -0.15
C SER A 72 -23.72 18.20 1.29
N GLU A 73 -23.95 19.15 2.19
CA GLU A 73 -24.88 19.08 3.32
C GLU A 73 -24.82 17.89 4.31
N ASN A 74 -24.20 18.19 5.46
CA ASN A 74 -24.68 18.01 6.83
C ASN A 74 -25.86 17.04 7.08
N SER A 75 -25.60 15.99 7.87
CA SER A 75 -26.58 15.47 8.85
C SER A 75 -25.86 14.79 10.02
N PRO A 76 -26.28 15.03 11.28
CA PRO A 76 -25.56 14.61 12.46
C PRO A 76 -26.04 13.23 12.92
N ASN A 77 -25.26 12.19 12.65
CA ASN A 77 -25.43 10.94 13.40
C ASN A 77 -24.56 10.99 14.65
N GLN A 78 -25.17 11.52 15.71
CA GLN A 78 -24.72 11.35 17.08
C GLN A 78 -24.55 9.85 17.37
N THR A 79 -23.31 9.39 17.50
CA THR A 79 -23.01 8.11 18.16
C THR A 79 -21.83 8.38 19.06
N ALA A 80 -22.02 8.06 20.35
CA ALA A 80 -21.19 8.46 21.48
C ALA A 80 -19.69 8.51 21.15
N GLU A 81 -19.14 9.73 21.11
CA GLU A 81 -17.70 9.97 21.18
C GLU A 81 -17.23 9.53 22.56
N THR A 82 -16.97 8.23 22.67
CA THR A 82 -16.28 7.67 23.82
C THR A 82 -14.81 7.97 23.53
N GLU A 83 -14.24 8.93 24.26
CA GLU A 83 -12.82 9.27 24.21
C GLU A 83 -12.00 8.00 24.45
N ALA A 84 -11.61 7.34 23.36
CA ALA A 84 -10.95 6.06 23.41
C ALA A 84 -9.48 6.31 23.66
N GLY A 85 -9.04 6.10 24.90
CA GLY A 85 -7.64 5.91 25.19
C GLY A 85 -7.04 4.84 24.26
N GLN A 86 -5.76 4.95 23.93
CA GLN A 86 -5.06 3.98 23.10
C GLN A 86 -5.21 2.57 23.70
N LEU A 87 -5.98 1.71 23.02
CA LEU A 87 -6.13 0.30 23.40
C LEU A 87 -4.89 -0.48 22.98
N SER A 88 -4.49 -1.45 23.79
CA SER A 88 -3.46 -2.40 23.37
C SER A 88 -4.01 -3.36 22.31
N PHE A 89 -3.12 -3.95 21.51
CA PHE A 89 -3.50 -4.92 20.47
C PHE A 89 -4.31 -6.10 21.03
N ALA A 90 -3.96 -6.59 22.22
CA ALA A 90 -4.66 -7.69 22.87
C ALA A 90 -6.12 -7.33 23.20
N GLU A 91 -6.37 -6.11 23.65
CA GLU A 91 -7.72 -5.63 23.95
C GLU A 91 -8.55 -5.45 22.69
N VAL A 92 -7.96 -4.92 21.61
CA VAL A 92 -8.62 -4.86 20.30
C VAL A 92 -9.02 -6.26 19.84
N MET A 93 -8.15 -7.26 19.98
CA MET A 93 -8.49 -8.65 19.64
C MET A 93 -9.58 -9.24 20.49
N ARG A 94 -9.58 -8.97 21.80
CA ARG A 94 -10.67 -9.41 22.64
C ARG A 94 -12.00 -8.78 22.22
N LEU A 95 -12.03 -7.48 21.90
CA LEU A 95 -13.25 -6.81 21.42
C LEU A 95 -13.78 -7.44 20.14
N VAL A 96 -12.90 -7.71 19.18
CA VAL A 96 -13.25 -8.39 17.92
C VAL A 96 -13.80 -9.79 18.17
N GLN A 97 -13.14 -10.57 19.04
CA GLN A 97 -13.59 -11.94 19.36
C GLN A 97 -14.93 -11.96 20.10
N GLU A 98 -15.17 -10.99 20.97
CA GLU A 98 -16.44 -10.83 21.69
C GLU A 98 -17.54 -10.21 20.81
N GLY A 99 -17.23 -9.82 19.56
CA GLY A 99 -18.15 -9.15 18.65
C GLY A 99 -18.54 -7.74 19.08
N LYS A 100 -17.75 -7.11 19.94
CA LYS A 100 -17.94 -5.74 20.41
C LYS A 100 -17.29 -4.76 19.44
N GLU A 101 -17.85 -3.58 19.33
CA GLU A 101 -17.31 -2.53 18.46
C GLU A 101 -15.95 -2.06 18.97
N VAL A 102 -15.03 -1.83 18.01
CA VAL A 102 -13.71 -1.28 18.30
C VAL A 102 -13.83 0.24 18.31
N PRO A 103 -13.42 0.93 19.39
CA PRO A 103 -13.45 2.38 19.45
C PRO A 103 -12.64 3.02 18.30
N GLY A 104 -13.20 4.06 17.70
CA GLY A 104 -12.64 4.72 16.51
C GLY A 104 -13.00 4.07 15.17
N ALA A 105 -13.70 2.93 15.17
CA ALA A 105 -14.20 2.32 13.93
C ALA A 105 -15.54 2.95 13.50
N THR A 106 -15.60 3.45 12.26
CA THR A 106 -16.84 3.97 11.68
C THR A 106 -17.70 2.83 11.13
N ARG A 107 -18.92 2.68 11.64
CA ARG A 107 -19.91 1.77 11.07
C ARG A 107 -20.58 2.42 9.86
N LEU A 108 -20.26 1.93 8.68
CA LEU A 108 -20.99 2.28 7.46
C LEU A 108 -22.32 1.50 7.45
N ASP A 109 -23.45 2.18 7.25
CA ASP A 109 -24.75 1.55 7.03
C ASP A 109 -24.81 0.96 5.61
N ILE A 110 -24.08 -0.15 5.42
CA ILE A 110 -24.01 -0.87 4.15
C ILE A 110 -25.18 -1.85 4.11
N LYS A 111 -26.16 -1.56 3.25
CA LYS A 111 -27.26 -2.48 2.96
C LYS A 111 -26.94 -3.30 1.72
N ALA A 112 -27.06 -4.63 1.83
CA ALA A 112 -26.97 -5.51 0.68
C ALA A 112 -28.09 -5.14 -0.31
N THR A 113 -27.71 -4.53 -1.43
CA THR A 113 -28.69 -4.06 -2.41
C THR A 113 -29.36 -5.23 -3.12
N ASN A 114 -28.68 -6.40 -3.21
CA ASN A 114 -29.13 -7.63 -3.89
C ASN A 114 -29.70 -7.39 -5.31
N GLN A 115 -29.37 -6.25 -5.92
CA GLN A 115 -29.79 -5.91 -7.28
C GLN A 115 -28.87 -6.60 -8.29
N SER A 116 -29.36 -6.75 -9.51
CA SER A 116 -28.50 -7.17 -10.62
C SER A 116 -27.36 -6.17 -10.81
N PRO A 117 -26.14 -6.64 -11.11
CA PRO A 117 -25.02 -5.75 -11.36
C PRO A 117 -25.31 -4.88 -12.59
N THR A 118 -24.86 -3.62 -12.55
CA THR A 118 -24.95 -2.72 -13.71
C THR A 118 -24.20 -3.35 -14.89
N PRO A 119 -24.86 -3.63 -16.02
CA PRO A 119 -24.18 -4.20 -17.18
C PRO A 119 -23.19 -3.18 -17.75
N SER A 120 -22.02 -3.68 -18.19
CA SER A 120 -21.02 -2.83 -18.85
C SER A 120 -21.58 -2.24 -20.14
N GLN A 121 -21.56 -0.92 -20.27
CA GLN A 121 -21.83 -0.21 -21.54
C GLN A 121 -20.60 -0.16 -22.45
N MET A 122 -19.42 -0.54 -21.95
CA MET A 122 -18.18 -0.52 -22.72
C MET A 122 -18.18 -1.63 -23.77
N GLN A 123 -17.85 -1.28 -25.02
CA GLN A 123 -17.65 -2.26 -26.07
C GLN A 123 -16.49 -3.18 -25.73
N ARG A 124 -16.72 -4.51 -25.79
CA ARG A 124 -15.68 -5.50 -25.57
C ARG A 124 -14.62 -5.36 -26.67
N ARG A 125 -13.39 -5.05 -26.29
CA ARG A 125 -12.24 -5.16 -27.20
C ARG A 125 -11.93 -6.63 -27.42
N LEU A 126 -11.99 -7.05 -28.66
CA LEU A 126 -11.62 -8.41 -29.05
C LEU A 126 -10.12 -8.62 -28.82
N LYS A 127 -9.78 -9.82 -28.35
CA LYS A 127 -8.38 -10.26 -28.27
C LYS A 127 -7.84 -10.45 -29.69
N PRO A 128 -6.51 -10.33 -29.92
CA PRO A 128 -5.93 -10.44 -31.25
C PRO A 128 -6.22 -11.77 -31.98
N TRP A 129 -6.53 -12.83 -31.24
CA TRP A 129 -6.86 -14.15 -31.76
C TRP A 129 -8.37 -14.39 -31.92
N GLU A 130 -9.22 -13.44 -31.54
CA GLU A 130 -10.67 -13.50 -31.75
C GLU A 130 -10.98 -12.99 -33.17
N ILE A 131 -10.97 -13.89 -34.15
CA ILE A 131 -11.38 -13.59 -35.52
C ILE A 131 -12.89 -13.28 -35.52
N PRO A 132 -13.34 -12.12 -36.02
CA PRO A 132 -14.77 -11.86 -36.14
C PRO A 132 -15.35 -12.85 -37.13
N SER A 133 -16.29 -13.69 -36.67
CA SER A 133 -17.07 -14.55 -37.55
C SER A 133 -17.85 -13.66 -38.51
N VAL A 134 -17.40 -13.55 -39.76
CA VAL A 134 -18.14 -12.91 -40.84
C VAL A 134 -19.37 -13.77 -41.10
N SER A 135 -20.55 -13.26 -40.72
CA SER A 135 -21.82 -13.86 -41.09
C SER A 135 -21.94 -13.88 -42.61
N LYS A 136 -22.28 -15.05 -43.16
CA LYS A 136 -22.46 -15.32 -44.59
C LYS A 136 -23.86 -14.94 -45.06
#